data_AF-A0A3M1EZG3-F1
#
_entry.id   AF-A0A3M1EZG3-F1
#
_cell.length_a   1.000
_cell.length_b   1.000
_cell.length_c   1.000
_cell.angle_alpha   90.00
_cell.angle_beta   90.00
_cell.angle_gamma   90.00
#
_symmetry.space_group_name_H-M   'P 1'
#
loop_
_entity.id
_entity.type
_entity.pdbx_description
1 polymer ?
#
loop_
_entity_poly.entity_id
_entity_poly.type
_entity_poly.pdbx_seq_one_letter_code
_entity_poly.pdbx_strand_id
1 'polypeptide(L)'
;MARSLHLCRPPGFGEPHLPEADPQKGPPRAEPRRDRTFVWLLRGASRRDLHLPLLRRRDLLVRRNGMHPERAGTARHFPPPPGRIRPGREGPSAGTRPDRKPRAPRETVVAQMTRRRRGEGKTRHLLLLIGYGAVAFAAGFLLHRSGLVWRIRHHFASHSEPLPSVAPVLRHDFRRLSAIVPHYHATPEDLKAWDTFVAEAREALRNLLHLDAPLRPSQARKVGEEMRPGGIVEERWRLRVADDLEIPLALLRPSGLSAPAPGVIYLHGHGPGSRGALGEIEDYHQAGAVELARHGIVVLVPEHRGFGETGATGWGDDPVHILDIRIHLALGRPLLGRFLQDASAALSFLARRPEVDATRLGASGVSLGGVLALFLTALDPRIKAVAASAALQNQRDLLRRLPPTADPLTEFDIPGFLTHFDFEDVAALVAPRHLLIDLDPSDQRLYRSPWTHLERVYRTLGRPKRLTLHLHDGGHRQSAPVVAVWMAEVLRNASPETAPPPG
;
A
#
# COMPACT_ATOMS: atom_id res chain seq x y z
N MET A 1 -30.98 -41.38 14.39
CA MET A 1 -31.26 -41.44 12.94
C MET A 1 -30.83 -40.11 12.34
N ALA A 2 -30.07 -40.11 11.25
CA ALA A 2 -29.65 -38.88 10.57
C ALA A 2 -30.71 -38.41 9.56
N ARG A 3 -30.81 -37.09 9.34
CA ARG A 3 -31.49 -36.51 8.18
C ARG A 3 -30.50 -35.62 7.44
N SER A 4 -30.03 -36.10 6.29
CA SER A 4 -29.23 -35.32 5.34
C SER A 4 -30.13 -34.35 4.57
N LEU A 5 -29.71 -33.09 4.45
CA LEU A 5 -30.29 -32.13 3.51
C LEU A 5 -29.35 -31.97 2.32
N HIS A 6 -29.89 -32.12 1.11
CA HIS A 6 -29.14 -32.01 -0.12
C HIS A 6 -28.97 -30.54 -0.53
N LEU A 7 -27.78 -30.19 -1.02
CA LEU A 7 -27.56 -28.97 -1.78
C LEU A 7 -27.77 -29.26 -3.27
N CYS A 8 -28.62 -28.46 -3.93
CA CYS A 8 -28.85 -28.56 -5.37
C CYS A 8 -27.61 -28.10 -6.15
N ARG A 9 -27.20 -28.88 -7.17
CA ARG A 9 -26.28 -28.41 -8.22
C ARG A 9 -27.08 -27.68 -9.32
N PRO A 10 -26.61 -26.55 -9.86
CA PRO A 10 -27.11 -26.04 -11.14
C PRO A 10 -26.67 -26.98 -12.28
N PRO A 11 -27.45 -27.13 -13.35
CA PRO A 11 -27.12 -27.99 -14.48
C PRO A 11 -26.18 -27.30 -15.48
N GLY A 12 -25.32 -28.09 -16.13
CA GLY A 12 -24.69 -27.71 -17.42
C GLY A 12 -23.24 -27.23 -17.37
N PHE A 13 -22.31 -28.13 -17.03
CA PHE A 13 -21.03 -28.28 -17.76
C PHE A 13 -20.56 -29.73 -17.61
N GLY A 14 -20.13 -30.35 -18.72
CA GLY A 14 -19.68 -31.74 -18.74
C GLY A 14 -18.22 -31.90 -18.28
N GLU A 15 -17.84 -33.09 -17.86
CA GLU A 15 -16.45 -33.40 -17.51
C GLU A 15 -15.54 -33.33 -18.76
N PRO A 16 -14.39 -32.64 -18.70
CA PRO A 16 -13.43 -32.65 -19.80
C PRO A 16 -12.64 -33.96 -19.79
N HIS A 17 -12.97 -34.89 -20.69
CA HIS A 17 -12.10 -36.03 -20.99
C HIS A 17 -10.72 -35.53 -21.43
N LEU A 18 -9.68 -35.86 -20.66
CA LEU A 18 -8.29 -35.72 -21.08
C LEU A 18 -7.95 -36.87 -22.05
N PRO A 19 -7.36 -36.59 -23.23
CA PRO A 19 -6.88 -37.64 -24.12
C PRO A 19 -5.60 -38.29 -23.54
N GLU A 20 -5.47 -39.61 -23.69
CA GLU A 20 -4.24 -40.32 -23.37
C GLU A 20 -3.11 -39.91 -24.34
N ALA A 21 -1.88 -39.80 -23.81
CA ALA A 21 -0.72 -39.36 -24.59
C ALA A 21 0.02 -40.55 -25.22
N ASP A 22 0.02 -40.63 -26.55
CA ASP A 22 0.87 -41.53 -27.34
C ASP A 22 2.36 -41.18 -27.11
N PRO A 23 3.16 -42.09 -26.51
CA PRO A 23 4.54 -41.79 -26.12
C PRO A 23 5.54 -41.80 -27.29
N GLN A 24 5.12 -42.06 -28.54
CA GLN A 24 6.04 -42.13 -29.69
C GLN A 24 6.02 -40.90 -30.62
N LYS A 25 5.28 -39.83 -30.29
CA LYS A 25 5.26 -38.60 -31.10
C LYS A 25 5.91 -37.41 -30.38
N GLY A 26 7.11 -37.04 -30.84
CA GLY A 26 7.78 -35.80 -30.44
C GLY A 26 7.01 -34.54 -30.90
N PRO A 27 7.21 -33.39 -30.23
CA PRO A 27 6.39 -32.19 -30.46
C PRO A 27 6.62 -31.59 -31.86
N PRO A 28 5.56 -31.09 -32.52
CA PRO A 28 5.67 -30.47 -33.84
C PRO A 28 6.47 -29.16 -33.78
N ARG A 29 7.38 -28.96 -34.73
CA ARG A 29 8.09 -27.68 -34.89
C ARG A 29 7.12 -26.61 -35.44
N ALA A 30 6.88 -25.56 -34.67
CA ALA A 30 6.13 -24.40 -35.12
C ALA A 30 7.03 -23.45 -35.92
N GLU A 31 6.80 -23.31 -37.23
CA GLU A 31 7.40 -22.23 -38.01
C GLU A 31 6.67 -20.90 -37.75
N PRO A 32 7.37 -19.76 -37.61
CA PRO A 32 6.74 -18.48 -37.35
C PRO A 32 6.08 -17.92 -38.63
N ARG A 33 4.75 -18.08 -38.74
CA ARG A 33 3.94 -17.35 -39.73
C ARG A 33 4.13 -15.84 -39.54
N ARG A 34 4.70 -15.18 -40.55
CA ARG A 34 4.88 -13.73 -40.59
C ARG A 34 3.57 -13.02 -40.88
N ASP A 35 2.88 -12.56 -39.84
CA ASP A 35 1.77 -11.63 -39.99
C ASP A 35 2.29 -10.24 -40.41
N ARG A 36 1.69 -9.60 -41.43
CA ARG A 36 2.32 -8.47 -42.17
C ARG A 36 1.79 -7.09 -41.78
N THR A 37 1.14 -6.95 -40.64
CA THR A 37 0.30 -5.79 -40.29
C THR A 37 0.98 -4.78 -39.33
N PHE A 38 2.29 -4.89 -39.08
CA PHE A 38 3.00 -4.09 -38.05
C PHE A 38 4.25 -3.32 -38.54
N VAL A 39 4.27 -2.85 -39.79
CA VAL A 39 5.47 -2.27 -40.43
C VAL A 39 5.38 -0.77 -40.73
N TRP A 40 4.20 -0.13 -40.58
CA TRP A 40 3.94 1.21 -41.15
C TRP A 40 4.22 2.42 -40.26
N LEU A 41 4.65 2.26 -39.00
CA LEU A 41 4.80 3.38 -38.04
C LEU A 41 6.25 3.79 -37.70
N LEU A 42 7.28 3.18 -38.32
CA LEU A 42 8.70 3.51 -38.09
C LEU A 42 9.51 3.76 -39.37
N ARG A 43 8.88 4.38 -40.38
CA ARG A 43 9.55 4.90 -41.59
C ARG A 43 9.07 6.32 -41.94
N GLY A 44 9.34 7.26 -41.03
CA GLY A 44 8.79 8.63 -41.11
C GLY A 44 9.67 9.75 -40.55
N ALA A 45 10.97 9.54 -40.34
CA ALA A 45 11.92 10.58 -39.94
C ALA A 45 13.25 10.39 -40.69
N SER A 46 13.64 11.38 -41.50
CA SER A 46 14.86 11.34 -42.30
C SER A 46 16.07 11.87 -41.53
N ARG A 47 17.27 11.44 -41.92
CA ARG A 47 18.54 11.96 -41.37
C ARG A 47 18.78 13.40 -41.82
N ARG A 48 18.41 14.38 -40.99
CA ARG A 48 19.00 15.73 -40.90
C ARG A 48 18.52 16.42 -39.61
N ASP A 49 19.22 17.49 -39.23
CA ASP A 49 18.83 18.48 -38.21
C ASP A 49 18.61 17.98 -36.78
N LEU A 50 19.71 17.55 -36.12
CA LEU A 50 19.85 17.63 -34.66
C LEU A 50 21.31 17.86 -34.25
N HIS A 51 21.81 19.07 -34.49
CA HIS A 51 23.11 19.53 -33.98
C HIS A 51 22.97 20.03 -32.53
N LEU A 52 23.66 19.38 -31.59
CA LEU A 52 23.93 19.88 -30.25
C LEU A 52 25.42 19.64 -29.93
N PRO A 53 26.19 20.65 -29.49
CA PRO A 53 27.65 20.57 -29.47
C PRO A 53 28.19 19.81 -28.24
N LEU A 54 29.09 18.86 -28.51
CA LEU A 54 29.94 18.23 -27.49
C LEU A 54 30.98 19.24 -26.97
N LEU A 55 30.78 19.76 -25.76
CA LEU A 55 31.82 20.51 -25.05
C LEU A 55 32.98 19.57 -24.68
N ARG A 56 34.13 19.74 -25.34
CA ARG A 56 35.34 18.95 -25.09
C ARG A 56 36.04 19.39 -23.80
N ARG A 57 36.60 18.42 -23.07
CA ARG A 57 37.64 18.69 -22.06
C ARG A 57 38.93 19.17 -22.75
N ARG A 58 39.45 20.33 -22.34
CA ARG A 58 40.85 20.78 -22.36
C ARG A 58 40.98 21.94 -21.36
N ASP A 59 42.10 22.22 -20.69
CA ASP A 59 43.25 21.40 -20.26
C ASP A 59 43.76 22.06 -18.97
N LEU A 60 43.92 21.33 -17.86
CA LEU A 60 44.67 21.80 -16.69
C LEU A 60 45.26 20.58 -15.96
N LEU A 61 46.58 20.51 -15.89
CA LEU A 61 47.35 19.36 -15.41
C LEU A 61 48.60 19.88 -14.68
N VAL A 62 49.07 19.13 -13.68
CA VAL A 62 50.29 19.36 -12.90
C VAL A 62 50.26 20.56 -11.94
N ARG A 63 50.03 20.27 -10.65
CA ARG A 63 51.16 20.12 -9.70
C ARG A 63 50.84 19.04 -8.66
N ARG A 64 51.88 18.44 -8.10
CA ARG A 64 51.88 17.31 -7.16
C ARG A 64 52.70 17.71 -5.91
N ASN A 65 52.48 17.00 -4.80
CA ASN A 65 53.00 17.18 -3.42
C ASN A 65 51.92 17.78 -2.50
N GLY A 66 51.72 17.29 -1.27
CA GLY A 66 52.31 16.13 -0.58
C GLY A 66 51.50 15.80 0.70
N MET A 67 51.69 14.63 1.31
CA MET A 67 50.96 14.25 2.54
C MET A 67 51.64 14.79 3.80
N HIS A 68 50.88 15.37 4.73
CA HIS A 68 50.54 14.79 6.04
C HIS A 68 49.59 15.76 6.82
N PRO A 69 48.94 15.35 7.93
CA PRO A 69 47.83 16.07 8.57
C PRO A 69 48.25 16.80 9.87
N GLU A 70 47.32 17.52 10.52
CA GLU A 70 46.90 17.27 11.92
C GLU A 70 45.75 18.21 12.42
N ARG A 71 44.92 17.64 13.30
CA ARG A 71 44.18 18.22 14.47
C ARG A 71 43.36 19.54 14.38
N ALA A 72 42.06 19.33 14.62
CA ALA A 72 41.24 19.93 15.69
C ALA A 72 41.03 21.46 15.79
N GLY A 73 39.76 21.88 15.86
CA GLY A 73 39.34 23.23 16.23
C GLY A 73 37.82 23.34 16.41
N THR A 74 37.33 23.28 17.65
CA THR A 74 35.89 23.40 17.97
C THR A 74 35.45 24.85 18.15
N ALA A 75 34.38 25.28 17.47
CA ALA A 75 33.63 26.47 17.85
C ALA A 75 32.14 26.35 17.44
N ARG A 76 31.23 26.76 18.34
CA ARG A 76 29.82 27.05 18.06
C ARG A 76 29.62 28.56 18.16
N HIS A 77 28.81 29.19 17.32
CA HIS A 77 28.14 30.46 17.67
C HIS A 77 26.78 30.62 16.96
N PHE A 78 25.88 31.34 17.64
CA PHE A 78 24.53 31.73 17.18
C PHE A 78 24.54 33.21 16.70
N PRO A 79 23.48 33.69 16.00
CA PRO A 79 23.48 34.99 15.33
C PRO A 79 23.01 36.17 16.21
N PRO A 80 23.26 37.43 15.78
CA PRO A 80 22.78 38.65 16.47
C PRO A 80 21.34 39.08 16.07
N PRO A 81 20.65 39.91 16.90
CA PRO A 81 19.24 40.32 16.74
C PRO A 81 19.02 41.69 16.02
N PRO A 82 17.77 42.15 15.77
CA PRO A 82 17.46 43.25 14.83
C PRO A 82 17.23 44.64 15.47
N GLY A 83 17.14 45.69 14.64
CA GLY A 83 16.83 47.08 15.04
C GLY A 83 15.59 47.71 14.36
N ARG A 84 14.95 48.69 15.03
CA ARG A 84 13.75 49.45 14.57
C ARG A 84 13.67 50.87 15.16
N ILE A 85 13.70 51.91 14.32
CA ILE A 85 13.10 53.28 14.50
C ILE A 85 12.68 53.76 13.07
N ARG A 86 11.60 54.49 12.71
CA ARG A 86 10.60 55.45 13.27
C ARG A 86 10.90 56.97 13.01
N PRO A 87 9.90 57.90 12.98
CA PRO A 87 9.71 58.73 11.77
C PRO A 87 9.38 60.25 11.96
N GLY A 88 9.11 60.97 10.86
CA GLY A 88 8.37 62.25 10.77
C GLY A 88 7.60 62.32 9.42
N ARG A 89 6.33 62.73 9.33
CA ARG A 89 5.64 64.05 9.50
C ARG A 89 5.60 64.88 8.19
N GLU A 90 4.40 65.08 7.60
CA GLU A 90 3.55 66.32 7.62
C GLU A 90 4.15 67.47 6.76
N GLY A 91 3.45 68.27 5.92
CA GLY A 91 2.01 68.53 5.67
C GLY A 91 1.74 69.17 4.26
N PRO A 92 0.60 69.85 3.99
CA PRO A 92 -0.03 69.83 2.64
C PRO A 92 -0.35 71.18 1.92
N SER A 93 -1.03 71.06 0.77
CA SER A 93 -1.70 72.08 -0.07
C SER A 93 -0.81 72.87 -1.06
N ALA A 94 -1.31 73.47 -2.15
CA ALA A 94 -2.67 73.56 -2.72
C ALA A 94 -2.63 73.36 -4.26
N GLY A 95 -3.75 73.53 -4.98
CA GLY A 95 -3.75 73.38 -6.45
C GLY A 95 -4.86 74.13 -7.20
N THR A 96 -4.71 74.24 -8.52
CA THR A 96 -5.67 74.84 -9.47
C THR A 96 -5.62 74.16 -10.85
N ARG A 97 -6.61 74.46 -11.70
CA ARG A 97 -6.94 73.91 -13.03
C ARG A 97 -7.56 75.06 -13.86
N PRO A 98 -7.88 74.94 -15.18
CA PRO A 98 -7.63 73.83 -16.11
C PRO A 98 -7.18 74.25 -17.55
N ASP A 99 -7.02 73.23 -18.41
CA ASP A 99 -7.64 73.10 -19.76
C ASP A 99 -6.89 73.35 -21.10
N ARG A 100 -7.38 72.63 -22.12
CA ARG A 100 -7.26 72.70 -23.60
C ARG A 100 -5.95 72.29 -24.33
N LYS A 101 -6.13 71.27 -25.19
CA LYS A 101 -5.34 70.84 -26.38
C LYS A 101 -5.85 71.59 -27.65
N PRO A 102 -5.32 71.45 -28.89
CA PRO A 102 -4.31 70.52 -29.46
C PRO A 102 -3.12 71.27 -30.15
N ARG A 103 -2.25 70.75 -31.05
CA ARG A 103 -2.27 69.70 -32.10
C ARG A 103 -0.81 69.22 -32.41
N ALA A 104 -0.61 68.30 -33.37
CA ALA A 104 0.70 67.66 -33.65
C ALA A 104 1.03 67.54 -35.16
N PRO A 105 2.31 67.31 -35.53
CA PRO A 105 2.72 66.43 -36.63
C PRO A 105 3.21 65.06 -36.08
N ARG A 106 2.89 63.87 -36.62
CA ARG A 106 2.89 63.31 -38.01
C ARG A 106 4.25 62.75 -38.47
N GLU A 107 4.51 61.49 -38.13
CA GLU A 107 5.43 60.50 -38.76
C GLU A 107 5.10 59.11 -38.14
N THR A 108 5.18 57.91 -38.75
CA THR A 108 5.22 57.47 -40.17
C THR A 108 4.53 56.09 -40.28
N VAL A 109 3.96 55.71 -41.43
CA VAL A 109 2.96 54.62 -41.59
C VAL A 109 3.47 53.17 -41.42
N VAL A 110 4.78 52.94 -41.30
CA VAL A 110 5.39 51.58 -41.37
C VAL A 110 5.04 50.66 -40.18
N ALA A 111 4.64 51.19 -39.03
CA ALA A 111 4.55 50.43 -37.77
C ALA A 111 3.34 49.47 -37.63
N GLN A 112 2.32 49.53 -38.49
CA GLN A 112 1.06 48.79 -38.26
C GLN A 112 1.00 47.38 -38.88
N MET A 113 1.64 47.11 -40.03
CA MET A 113 1.57 45.78 -40.65
C MET A 113 2.32 44.69 -39.86
N THR A 114 3.41 45.04 -39.16
CA THR A 114 4.21 44.09 -38.37
C THR A 114 3.55 43.69 -37.05
N ARG A 115 2.58 44.45 -36.53
CA ARG A 115 1.84 44.09 -35.30
C ARG A 115 0.74 43.04 -35.53
N ARG A 116 -0.04 43.10 -36.62
CA ARG A 116 -1.12 42.10 -36.86
C ARG A 116 -0.57 40.68 -37.00
N ARG A 117 0.44 40.44 -37.85
CA ARG A 117 1.02 39.10 -38.07
C ARG A 117 1.67 38.48 -36.82
N ARG A 118 2.06 39.27 -35.81
CA ARG A 118 2.60 38.76 -34.53
C ARG A 118 1.53 38.35 -33.50
N GLY A 119 0.27 38.74 -33.69
CA GLY A 119 -0.84 38.31 -32.83
C GLY A 119 -1.32 36.90 -33.19
N GLU A 120 -1.78 36.72 -34.43
CA GLU A 120 -2.39 35.48 -34.93
C GLU A 120 -1.48 34.24 -34.75
N GLY A 121 -0.17 34.40 -34.96
CA GLY A 121 0.81 33.33 -34.76
C GLY A 121 0.91 32.85 -33.31
N LYS A 122 0.74 33.75 -32.31
CA LYS A 122 0.74 33.37 -30.89
C LYS A 122 -0.55 32.67 -30.49
N THR A 123 -1.71 33.17 -30.93
CA THR A 123 -3.01 32.54 -30.64
C THR A 123 -3.09 31.13 -31.24
N ARG A 124 -2.57 30.93 -32.46
CA ARG A 124 -2.49 29.60 -33.07
C ARG A 124 -1.55 28.64 -32.32
N HIS A 125 -0.38 29.11 -31.86
CA HIS A 125 0.51 28.28 -31.03
C HIS A 125 -0.12 27.91 -29.68
N LEU A 126 -0.83 28.84 -29.03
CA LEU A 126 -1.51 28.56 -27.76
C LEU A 126 -2.64 27.54 -27.94
N LEU A 127 -3.45 27.66 -28.99
CA LEU A 127 -4.50 26.69 -29.32
C LEU A 127 -3.92 25.32 -29.70
N LEU A 128 -2.79 25.26 -30.41
CA LEU A 128 -2.08 24.01 -30.69
C LEU A 128 -1.51 23.36 -29.43
N LEU A 129 -0.97 24.13 -28.48
CA LEU A 129 -0.48 23.64 -27.19
C LEU A 129 -1.63 23.12 -26.31
N ILE A 130 -2.75 23.83 -26.25
CA ILE A 130 -3.96 23.38 -25.54
C ILE A 130 -4.52 22.11 -26.19
N GLY A 131 -4.55 22.04 -27.52
CA GLY A 131 -4.96 20.84 -28.27
C GLY A 131 -4.05 19.64 -27.99
N TYR A 132 -2.72 19.82 -28.05
CA TYR A 132 -1.75 18.78 -27.69
C TYR A 132 -1.88 18.35 -26.21
N GLY A 133 -2.09 19.30 -25.30
CA GLY A 133 -2.34 19.01 -23.88
C GLY A 133 -3.60 18.17 -23.67
N ALA A 134 -4.71 18.54 -24.32
CA ALA A 134 -5.97 17.80 -24.26
C ALA A 134 -5.86 16.39 -24.88
N VAL A 135 -5.18 16.25 -26.02
CA VAL A 135 -4.93 14.95 -26.67
C VAL A 135 -4.00 14.07 -25.84
N ALA A 136 -2.92 14.63 -25.27
CA ALA A 136 -2.01 13.90 -24.39
C ALA A 136 -2.69 13.48 -23.08
N PHE A 137 -3.54 14.33 -22.49
CA PHE A 137 -4.33 14.01 -21.31
C PHE A 137 -5.37 12.92 -21.61
N ALA A 138 -6.11 13.03 -22.71
CA ALA A 138 -7.06 12.01 -23.15
C ALA A 138 -6.38 10.67 -23.45
N ALA A 139 -5.21 10.69 -24.12
CA ALA A 139 -4.42 9.50 -24.37
C ALA A 139 -3.90 8.87 -23.05
N GLY A 140 -3.38 9.67 -22.12
CA GLY A 140 -2.96 9.19 -20.79
C GLY A 140 -4.11 8.59 -19.99
N PHE A 141 -5.28 9.24 -19.99
CA PHE A 141 -6.49 8.77 -19.32
C PHE A 141 -7.01 7.46 -19.93
N LEU A 142 -6.99 7.33 -21.26
CA LEU A 142 -7.35 6.09 -21.96
C LEU A 142 -6.33 4.96 -21.73
N LEU A 143 -5.02 5.26 -21.72
CA LEU A 143 -3.96 4.30 -21.39
C LEU A 143 -4.03 3.81 -19.93
N HIS A 144 -4.53 4.66 -19.02
CA HIS A 144 -4.79 4.33 -17.63
C HIS A 144 -6.09 3.50 -17.48
N ARG A 145 -7.25 3.97 -17.96
CA ARG A 145 -8.53 3.25 -17.84
C ARG A 145 -8.59 1.94 -18.64
N SER A 146 -7.85 1.81 -19.74
CA SER A 146 -7.70 0.52 -20.45
C SER A 146 -6.77 -0.46 -19.72
N GLY A 147 -6.22 -0.07 -18.57
CA GLY A 147 -5.21 -0.83 -17.84
C GLY A 147 -3.98 -1.16 -18.70
N LEU A 148 -3.69 -0.43 -19.79
CA LEU A 148 -2.62 -0.81 -20.70
C LEU A 148 -1.24 -0.54 -20.08
N VAL A 149 -1.09 0.51 -19.26
CA VAL A 149 0.15 0.75 -18.49
C VAL A 149 0.38 -0.36 -17.45
N TRP A 150 -0.69 -0.79 -16.75
CA TRP A 150 -0.63 -1.91 -15.80
C TRP A 150 -0.32 -3.21 -16.53
N ARG A 151 -1.02 -3.51 -17.63
CA ARG A 151 -0.77 -4.67 -18.48
C ARG A 151 0.62 -4.67 -19.10
N ILE A 152 1.20 -3.52 -19.46
CA ILE A 152 2.59 -3.48 -19.96
C ILE A 152 3.58 -3.81 -18.83
N ARG A 153 3.42 -3.22 -17.64
CA ARG A 153 4.23 -3.58 -16.45
C ARG A 153 4.07 -5.08 -16.11
N HIS A 154 2.85 -5.61 -16.12
CA HIS A 154 2.58 -7.03 -15.87
C HIS A 154 2.98 -7.96 -17.02
N HIS A 155 2.98 -7.53 -18.28
CA HIS A 155 3.40 -8.35 -19.43
C HIS A 155 4.92 -8.55 -19.45
N PHE A 156 5.69 -7.54 -19.00
CA PHE A 156 7.11 -7.72 -18.71
C PHE A 156 7.38 -8.52 -17.42
N ALA A 157 6.43 -8.60 -16.49
CA ALA A 157 6.52 -9.49 -15.31
C ALA A 157 6.07 -10.94 -15.61
N SER A 158 5.14 -11.14 -16.55
CA SER A 158 4.58 -12.44 -16.91
C SER A 158 5.40 -13.21 -17.94
N HIS A 159 6.29 -12.52 -18.66
CA HIS A 159 7.32 -13.14 -19.50
C HIS A 159 8.58 -13.41 -18.69
N SER A 160 8.43 -14.22 -17.64
CA SER A 160 9.55 -14.84 -16.95
C SER A 160 10.17 -15.96 -17.82
N GLU A 161 10.81 -15.54 -18.92
CA GLU A 161 11.95 -16.26 -19.48
C GLU A 161 12.86 -16.69 -18.31
N PRO A 162 13.28 -17.96 -18.21
CA PRO A 162 14.10 -18.42 -17.09
C PRO A 162 15.43 -17.67 -17.12
N LEU A 163 15.61 -16.75 -16.17
CA LEU A 163 16.67 -15.72 -16.18
C LEU A 163 18.03 -16.30 -16.58
N PRO A 164 18.73 -15.71 -17.58
CA PRO A 164 19.96 -16.26 -18.16
C PRO A 164 21.09 -16.28 -17.12
N SER A 165 21.15 -17.39 -16.38
CA SER A 165 21.94 -17.59 -15.17
C SER A 165 21.75 -16.52 -14.09
N VAL A 166 20.82 -16.77 -13.16
CA VAL A 166 20.89 -16.18 -11.80
C VAL A 166 22.33 -16.32 -11.29
N ALA A 167 22.98 -15.20 -10.93
CA ALA A 167 24.41 -15.17 -10.67
C ALA A 167 24.84 -16.23 -9.63
N PRO A 168 26.05 -16.82 -9.73
CA PRO A 168 26.48 -17.89 -8.82
C PRO A 168 26.34 -17.56 -7.33
N VAL A 169 26.54 -16.28 -6.96
CA VAL A 169 26.32 -15.72 -5.62
C VAL A 169 24.84 -15.82 -5.22
N LEU A 170 23.92 -15.25 -6.00
CA LEU A 170 22.48 -15.34 -5.73
C LEU A 170 22.00 -16.80 -5.67
N ARG A 171 22.54 -17.72 -6.49
CA ARG A 171 22.26 -19.16 -6.37
C ARG A 171 22.87 -19.82 -5.13
N HIS A 172 23.89 -19.24 -4.51
CA HIS A 172 24.40 -19.68 -3.22
C HIS A 172 23.49 -19.17 -2.09
N ASP A 173 23.15 -17.88 -2.08
CA ASP A 173 22.34 -17.28 -1.02
C ASP A 173 20.87 -17.72 -1.06
N PHE A 174 20.27 -17.94 -2.23
CA PHE A 174 18.94 -18.57 -2.32
C PHE A 174 18.95 -20.03 -1.79
N ARG A 175 20.06 -20.77 -1.93
CA ARG A 175 20.18 -22.11 -1.32
C ARG A 175 20.29 -22.01 0.21
N ARG A 176 21.05 -21.03 0.73
CA ARG A 176 21.10 -20.75 2.17
C ARG A 176 19.72 -20.37 2.71
N LEU A 177 19.03 -19.42 2.08
CA LEU A 177 17.66 -19.01 2.43
C LEU A 177 16.69 -20.19 2.45
N SER A 178 16.84 -21.13 1.52
CA SER A 178 15.98 -22.33 1.40
C SER A 178 16.30 -23.44 2.42
N ALA A 179 17.46 -23.37 3.08
CA ALA A 179 17.84 -24.30 4.14
C ALA A 179 17.43 -23.81 5.54
N ILE A 180 16.92 -22.57 5.66
CA ILE A 180 16.44 -22.01 6.92
C ILE A 180 15.01 -22.49 7.18
N VAL A 181 14.85 -23.33 8.20
CA VAL A 181 13.56 -23.54 8.87
C VAL A 181 13.36 -22.38 9.85
N PRO A 182 12.19 -21.70 9.89
CA PRO A 182 11.92 -20.69 10.91
C PRO A 182 11.88 -21.34 12.30
N HIS A 183 12.48 -20.68 13.30
CA HIS A 183 12.46 -21.16 14.69
C HIS A 183 11.04 -21.42 15.20
N TYR A 184 10.07 -20.58 14.82
CA TYR A 184 8.67 -20.67 15.20
C TYR A 184 7.78 -21.26 14.09
N HIS A 185 8.30 -22.20 13.29
CA HIS A 185 7.46 -23.01 12.41
C HIS A 185 6.82 -24.16 13.21
N ALA A 186 5.61 -23.94 13.72
CA ALA A 186 4.95 -24.85 14.67
C ALA A 186 5.02 -26.33 14.24
N THR A 187 5.70 -27.13 15.06
CA THR A 187 5.88 -28.58 14.92
C THR A 187 4.73 -29.36 15.60
N PRO A 188 4.63 -30.70 15.44
CA PRO A 188 3.68 -31.51 16.20
C PRO A 188 3.89 -31.47 17.72
N GLU A 189 5.10 -31.12 18.16
CA GLU A 189 5.49 -30.98 19.56
C GLU A 189 5.02 -29.63 20.13
N ASP A 190 5.28 -28.53 19.40
CA ASP A 190 4.83 -27.18 19.78
C ASP A 190 3.31 -27.10 19.91
N LEU A 191 2.57 -27.81 19.04
CA LEU A 191 1.11 -27.89 19.07
C LEU A 191 0.56 -28.60 20.32
N LYS A 192 1.39 -29.30 21.12
CA LYS A 192 1.02 -29.85 22.43
C LYS A 192 1.21 -28.83 23.57
N ALA A 193 2.08 -27.84 23.37
CA ALA A 193 2.42 -26.77 24.32
C ALA A 193 2.04 -25.38 23.76
N TRP A 194 0.94 -25.31 23.00
CA TRP A 194 0.62 -24.20 22.10
C TRP A 194 0.63 -22.83 22.77
N ASP A 195 0.06 -22.69 23.98
CA ASP A 195 -0.02 -21.40 24.65
C ASP A 195 1.37 -20.86 25.07
N THR A 196 2.30 -21.74 25.45
CA THR A 196 3.70 -21.39 25.73
C THR A 196 4.43 -20.99 24.45
N PHE A 197 4.36 -21.84 23.42
CA PHE A 197 4.95 -21.56 22.10
C PHE A 197 4.47 -20.22 21.52
N VAL A 198 3.17 -19.93 21.64
CA VAL A 198 2.57 -18.68 21.17
C VAL A 198 3.00 -17.47 22.00
N ALA A 199 3.25 -17.63 23.31
CA ALA A 199 3.77 -16.55 24.14
C ALA A 199 5.21 -16.17 23.72
N GLU A 200 6.10 -17.16 23.61
CA GLU A 200 7.50 -16.99 23.18
C GLU A 200 7.57 -16.43 21.75
N ALA A 201 6.77 -16.97 20.83
CA ALA A 201 6.67 -16.47 19.46
C ALA A 201 6.17 -15.00 19.40
N ARG A 202 5.18 -14.63 20.22
CA ARG A 202 4.71 -13.24 20.29
C ARG A 202 5.76 -12.29 20.86
N GLU A 203 6.57 -12.73 21.81
CA GLU A 203 7.68 -11.92 22.34
C GLU A 203 8.78 -11.74 21.28
N ALA A 204 9.22 -12.82 20.64
CA ALA A 204 10.21 -12.76 19.56
C ALA A 204 9.74 -11.87 18.39
N LEU A 205 8.46 -11.96 18.01
CA LEU A 205 7.87 -11.12 16.97
C LEU A 205 7.82 -9.64 17.38
N ARG A 206 7.49 -9.32 18.65
CA ARG A 206 7.55 -7.95 19.17
C ARG A 206 8.95 -7.37 19.13
N ASN A 207 9.95 -8.17 19.49
CA ASN A 207 11.35 -7.78 19.51
C ASN A 207 11.87 -7.52 18.08
N LEU A 208 11.61 -8.42 17.13
CA LEU A 208 11.98 -8.26 15.70
C LEU A 208 11.31 -7.05 15.04
N LEU A 209 10.09 -6.71 15.45
CA LEU A 209 9.36 -5.55 14.95
C LEU A 209 9.70 -4.24 15.68
N HIS A 210 10.53 -4.29 16.74
CA HIS A 210 10.86 -3.14 17.60
C HIS A 210 9.59 -2.38 18.06
N LEU A 211 8.63 -3.14 18.59
CA LEU A 211 7.38 -2.61 19.14
C LEU A 211 7.60 -2.10 20.56
N ASP A 212 7.71 -0.79 20.72
CA ASP A 212 7.80 -0.17 22.04
C ASP A 212 6.48 -0.39 22.82
N ALA A 213 6.55 -0.40 24.15
CA ALA A 213 5.39 -0.57 25.03
C ALA A 213 4.23 0.36 24.63
N PRO A 214 2.97 -0.11 24.66
CA PRO A 214 1.87 0.57 23.98
C PRO A 214 1.63 1.97 24.54
N LEU A 215 1.98 2.98 23.73
CA LEU A 215 1.63 4.36 23.98
C LEU A 215 0.12 4.48 24.07
N ARG A 216 -0.37 4.75 25.29
CA ARG A 216 -1.80 4.99 25.53
C ARG A 216 -2.18 6.24 24.71
N PRO A 217 -3.04 6.14 23.68
CA PRO A 217 -3.35 7.29 22.84
C PRO A 217 -4.12 8.31 23.67
N SER A 218 -3.42 9.35 24.10
CA SER A 218 -3.90 10.34 25.07
C SER A 218 -4.67 11.48 24.40
N GLN A 219 -4.42 11.73 23.12
CA GLN A 219 -4.98 12.83 22.36
C GLN A 219 -5.48 12.32 21.00
N ALA A 220 -6.81 12.38 20.84
CA ALA A 220 -7.50 12.20 19.57
C ALA A 220 -8.46 13.37 19.40
N ARG A 221 -8.42 14.04 18.24
CA ARG A 221 -9.23 15.24 17.96
C ARG A 221 -10.10 15.03 16.74
N LYS A 222 -11.41 15.24 16.89
CA LYS A 222 -12.36 15.24 15.77
C LYS A 222 -12.09 16.46 14.87
N VAL A 223 -12.15 16.23 13.57
CA VAL A 223 -11.92 17.23 12.51
C VAL A 223 -13.21 17.50 11.74
N GLY A 224 -14.07 16.49 11.56
CA GLY A 224 -15.37 16.63 10.91
C GLY A 224 -16.30 15.44 11.17
N GLU A 225 -17.56 15.61 10.76
CA GLU A 225 -18.57 14.55 10.66
C GLU A 225 -19.42 14.79 9.42
N GLU A 226 -19.76 13.74 8.67
CA GLU A 226 -20.71 13.78 7.56
C GLU A 226 -21.63 12.56 7.54
N MET A 227 -22.79 12.69 6.89
CA MET A 227 -23.71 11.57 6.63
C MET A 227 -23.49 11.04 5.22
N ARG A 228 -23.01 9.81 5.10
CA ARG A 228 -22.78 9.11 3.83
C ARG A 228 -24.04 8.37 3.36
N PRO A 229 -24.19 8.15 2.03
CA PRO A 229 -25.27 7.32 1.49
C PRO A 229 -25.30 5.91 2.12
N GLY A 230 -26.51 5.37 2.31
CA GLY A 230 -26.71 4.09 3.00
C GLY A 230 -26.82 4.20 4.52
N GLY A 231 -26.95 5.41 5.07
CA GLY A 231 -27.20 5.61 6.50
C GLY A 231 -25.97 5.36 7.38
N ILE A 232 -24.79 5.75 6.90
CA ILE A 232 -23.52 5.65 7.63
C ILE A 232 -23.06 7.06 8.01
N VAL A 233 -22.72 7.27 9.28
CA VAL A 233 -22.04 8.49 9.70
C VAL A 233 -20.53 8.24 9.60
N GLU A 234 -19.82 9.17 8.96
CA GLU A 234 -18.36 9.19 8.93
C GLU A 234 -17.84 10.31 9.82
N GLU A 235 -16.94 9.98 10.75
CA GLU A 235 -16.22 10.95 11.56
C GLU A 235 -14.75 10.96 11.17
N ARG A 236 -14.21 12.12 10.80
CA ARG A 236 -12.76 12.29 10.54
C ARG A 236 -12.06 12.77 11.81
N TRP A 237 -10.96 12.13 12.16
CA TRP A 237 -10.18 12.41 13.36
C TRP A 237 -8.68 12.56 13.02
N ARG A 238 -7.93 13.21 13.92
CA ARG A 238 -6.48 13.02 14.06
C ARG A 238 -6.18 12.29 15.36
N LEU A 239 -5.24 11.35 15.32
CA LEU A 239 -4.76 10.58 16.47
C LEU A 239 -3.26 10.80 16.63
N ARG A 240 -2.81 11.19 17.83
CA ARG A 240 -1.38 11.18 18.12
C ARG A 240 -0.89 9.78 18.45
N VAL A 241 0.18 9.37 17.77
CA VAL A 241 0.76 8.03 17.82
C VAL A 241 2.24 8.07 18.24
N ALA A 242 3.03 7.06 17.90
CA ALA A 242 4.44 7.01 18.27
C ALA A 242 5.27 8.11 17.59
N ASP A 243 6.33 8.53 18.28
CA ASP A 243 7.26 9.56 17.82
C ASP A 243 6.58 10.94 17.61
N ASP A 244 5.54 11.25 18.42
CA ASP A 244 4.69 12.47 18.46
C ASP A 244 3.93 12.82 17.16
N LEU A 245 3.94 11.94 16.16
CA LEU A 245 3.26 12.10 14.88
C LEU A 245 1.72 12.03 15.05
N GLU A 246 0.98 12.78 14.22
CA GLU A 246 -0.49 12.68 14.13
C GLU A 246 -0.94 12.03 12.82
N ILE A 247 -1.62 10.88 12.90
CA ILE A 247 -2.24 10.23 11.73
C ILE A 247 -3.72 10.62 11.57
N PRO A 248 -4.23 10.72 10.32
CA PRO A 248 -5.65 10.65 10.03
C PRO A 248 -6.29 9.34 10.52
N LEU A 249 -7.53 9.42 10.99
CA LEU A 249 -8.45 8.30 11.07
C LEU A 249 -9.78 8.70 10.40
N ALA A 250 -10.44 7.75 9.74
CA ALA A 250 -11.87 7.80 9.42
C ALA A 250 -12.61 6.73 10.23
N LEU A 251 -13.66 7.13 10.94
CA LEU A 251 -14.53 6.23 11.72
C LEU A 251 -15.90 6.19 11.03
N LEU A 252 -16.25 5.03 10.45
CA LEU A 252 -17.58 4.76 9.91
C LEU A 252 -18.43 4.08 10.97
N ARG A 253 -19.62 4.60 11.24
CA ARG A 253 -20.62 3.94 12.11
C ARG A 253 -22.00 3.94 11.45
N PRO A 254 -22.79 2.86 11.56
CA PRO A 254 -24.20 2.89 11.21
C PRO A 254 -24.93 4.01 11.95
N SER A 255 -25.84 4.69 11.26
CA SER A 255 -26.82 5.57 11.91
C SER A 255 -27.87 4.73 12.64
N GLY A 256 -28.43 5.25 13.73
CA GLY A 256 -29.49 4.57 14.47
C GLY A 256 -29.08 3.33 15.29
N LEU A 257 -27.79 3.13 15.59
CA LEU A 257 -27.36 2.09 16.54
C LEU A 257 -28.09 2.24 17.89
N SER A 258 -28.81 1.21 18.30
CA SER A 258 -29.54 1.14 19.58
C SER A 258 -28.72 0.57 20.74
N ALA A 259 -27.58 -0.06 20.45
CA ALA A 259 -26.65 -0.64 21.41
C ALA A 259 -25.22 -0.68 20.81
N PRO A 260 -24.16 -0.87 21.61
CA PRO A 260 -22.80 -1.01 21.11
C PRO A 260 -22.64 -2.17 20.11
N ALA A 261 -22.00 -1.87 18.98
CA ALA A 261 -21.86 -2.78 17.85
C ALA A 261 -20.44 -3.38 17.79
N PRO A 262 -20.21 -4.46 17.01
CA PRO A 262 -18.85 -4.94 16.75
C PRO A 262 -17.95 -3.85 16.16
N GLY A 263 -16.70 -3.79 16.61
CA GLY A 263 -15.71 -2.84 16.12
C GLY A 263 -14.68 -3.52 15.21
N VAL A 264 -14.43 -3.02 14.00
CA VAL A 264 -13.37 -3.53 13.12
C VAL A 264 -12.35 -2.43 12.82
N ILE A 265 -11.07 -2.73 13.02
CA ILE A 265 -10.00 -1.93 12.41
C ILE A 265 -9.78 -2.40 10.98
N TYR A 266 -10.02 -1.54 10.00
CA TYR A 266 -9.75 -1.81 8.59
C TYR A 266 -8.44 -1.13 8.20
N LEU A 267 -7.47 -1.91 7.75
CA LEU A 267 -6.14 -1.45 7.36
C LEU A 267 -6.07 -1.46 5.83
N HIS A 268 -5.75 -0.30 5.22
CA HIS A 268 -5.59 -0.21 3.77
C HIS A 268 -4.27 -0.85 3.32
N GLY A 269 -4.16 -1.22 2.05
CA GLY A 269 -2.91 -1.63 1.42
C GLY A 269 -2.22 -0.47 0.70
N HIS A 270 -1.36 -0.82 -0.25
CA HIS A 270 -0.72 0.10 -1.18
C HIS A 270 -1.73 0.92 -2.01
N GLY A 271 -1.36 2.10 -2.50
CA GLY A 271 -2.23 3.00 -3.26
C GLY A 271 -2.79 4.17 -2.44
N PRO A 272 -4.01 4.67 -2.71
CA PRO A 272 -4.47 6.01 -2.32
C PRO A 272 -4.80 6.21 -0.82
N GLY A 273 -4.22 5.40 0.06
CA GLY A 273 -4.51 5.37 1.50
C GLY A 273 -5.91 4.87 1.82
N SER A 274 -6.45 5.33 2.95
CA SER A 274 -7.82 5.11 3.42
C SER A 274 -8.90 5.37 2.37
N ARG A 275 -8.62 6.25 1.39
CA ARG A 275 -9.57 6.71 0.37
C ARG A 275 -10.15 5.58 -0.50
N GLY A 276 -9.35 4.54 -0.79
CA GLY A 276 -9.84 3.33 -1.48
C GLY A 276 -10.76 2.48 -0.59
N ALA A 277 -10.39 2.31 0.67
CA ALA A 277 -11.19 1.60 1.67
C ALA A 277 -12.55 2.28 1.95
N LEU A 278 -12.57 3.62 1.92
CA LEU A 278 -13.74 4.47 2.10
C LEU A 278 -14.59 4.65 0.83
N GLY A 279 -14.16 4.09 -0.31
CA GLY A 279 -14.87 4.17 -1.59
C GLY A 279 -14.86 5.55 -2.25
N GLU A 280 -13.92 6.43 -1.89
CA GLU A 280 -13.70 7.70 -2.59
C GLU A 280 -13.01 7.49 -3.95
N ILE A 281 -12.28 6.38 -4.08
CA ILE A 281 -11.60 5.95 -5.30
C ILE A 281 -11.98 4.48 -5.55
N GLU A 282 -12.32 4.17 -6.80
CA GLU A 282 -12.55 2.80 -7.27
C GLU A 282 -11.18 2.10 -7.47
N ASP A 283 -10.83 1.21 -6.55
CA ASP A 283 -9.62 0.39 -6.62
C ASP A 283 -9.84 -1.02 -6.03
N TYR A 284 -8.75 -1.75 -5.80
CA TYR A 284 -8.76 -3.12 -5.28
C TYR A 284 -9.17 -3.25 -3.79
N HIS A 285 -9.30 -2.13 -3.06
CA HIS A 285 -9.95 -2.08 -1.75
C HIS A 285 -11.48 -2.15 -1.84
N GLN A 286 -12.09 -1.96 -3.01
CA GLN A 286 -13.52 -2.24 -3.26
C GLN A 286 -14.48 -1.61 -2.23
N ALA A 287 -14.14 -0.43 -1.68
CA ALA A 287 -14.88 0.26 -0.62
C ALA A 287 -15.16 -0.59 0.65
N GLY A 288 -14.30 -1.56 0.98
CA GLY A 288 -14.60 -2.58 1.99
C GLY A 288 -14.85 -2.07 3.42
N ALA A 289 -14.33 -0.91 3.81
CA ALA A 289 -14.68 -0.31 5.10
C ALA A 289 -16.14 0.18 5.13
N VAL A 290 -16.64 0.69 4.00
CA VAL A 290 -18.06 1.04 3.82
C VAL A 290 -18.93 -0.21 3.80
N GLU A 291 -18.47 -1.29 3.16
CA GLU A 291 -19.23 -2.54 3.08
C GLU A 291 -19.34 -3.25 4.43
N LEU A 292 -18.28 -3.26 5.24
CA LEU A 292 -18.32 -3.66 6.65
C LEU A 292 -19.31 -2.79 7.45
N ALA A 293 -19.29 -1.47 7.26
CA ALA A 293 -20.20 -0.56 7.95
C ALA A 293 -21.68 -0.79 7.59
N ARG A 294 -21.99 -1.12 6.32
CA ARG A 294 -23.35 -1.54 5.89
C ARG A 294 -23.85 -2.80 6.61
N HIS A 295 -22.94 -3.66 7.04
CA HIS A 295 -23.26 -4.90 7.78
C HIS A 295 -23.41 -4.72 9.30
N GLY A 296 -23.52 -3.47 9.78
CA GLY A 296 -23.80 -3.15 11.18
C GLY A 296 -22.56 -3.11 12.08
N ILE A 297 -21.38 -2.93 11.49
CA ILE A 297 -20.08 -2.87 12.18
C ILE A 297 -19.64 -1.40 12.29
N VAL A 298 -19.02 -1.00 13.40
CA VAL A 298 -18.31 0.28 13.50
C VAL A 298 -16.86 0.06 13.02
N VAL A 299 -16.45 0.76 11.97
CA VAL A 299 -15.19 0.52 11.28
C VAL A 299 -14.25 1.72 11.44
N LEU A 300 -13.02 1.48 11.90
CA LEU A 300 -11.97 2.49 11.92
C LEU A 300 -10.94 2.21 10.82
N VAL A 301 -10.73 3.21 9.96
CA VAL A 301 -9.66 3.23 8.95
C VAL A 301 -8.59 4.24 9.39
N PRO A 302 -7.47 3.81 9.99
CA PRO A 302 -6.29 4.65 10.11
C PRO A 302 -5.62 4.82 8.74
N GLU A 303 -4.91 5.94 8.58
CA GLU A 303 -3.95 6.13 7.48
C GLU A 303 -2.56 5.64 7.94
N HIS A 304 -1.87 4.83 7.12
CA HIS A 304 -0.48 4.44 7.40
C HIS A 304 0.49 5.58 7.04
N ARG A 305 1.63 5.67 7.73
CA ARG A 305 2.68 6.66 7.43
C ARG A 305 3.16 6.51 5.98
N GLY A 306 3.26 7.62 5.25
CA GLY A 306 3.65 7.63 3.84
C GLY A 306 2.50 7.47 2.83
N PHE A 307 1.27 7.20 3.30
CA PHE A 307 0.08 7.06 2.46
C PHE A 307 -0.93 8.20 2.68
N GLY A 308 -1.80 8.43 1.68
CA GLY A 308 -2.89 9.40 1.75
C GLY A 308 -2.46 10.80 2.20
N GLU A 309 -3.08 11.36 3.25
CA GLU A 309 -2.74 12.68 3.79
C GLU A 309 -1.34 12.75 4.44
N THR A 310 -0.68 11.61 4.68
CA THR A 310 0.69 11.55 5.24
C THR A 310 1.77 11.27 4.19
N GLY A 311 1.38 11.00 2.94
CA GLY A 311 2.29 10.68 1.84
C GLY A 311 2.71 11.89 1.01
N ALA A 312 3.89 11.82 0.38
CA ALA A 312 4.38 12.89 -0.49
C ALA A 312 3.55 13.02 -1.79
N THR A 313 3.09 11.90 -2.34
CA THR A 313 2.12 11.85 -3.45
C THR A 313 0.71 11.43 -3.01
N GLY A 314 0.57 10.91 -1.79
CA GLY A 314 -0.64 10.27 -1.27
C GLY A 314 -0.93 8.86 -1.79
N TRP A 315 -0.09 8.29 -2.67
CA TRP A 315 -0.24 6.93 -3.20
C TRP A 315 0.67 5.88 -2.54
N GLY A 316 1.68 6.31 -1.76
CA GLY A 316 2.62 5.45 -1.04
C GLY A 316 3.56 4.59 -1.90
N ASP A 317 3.21 4.26 -3.14
CA ASP A 317 4.10 3.61 -4.13
C ASP A 317 5.17 4.58 -4.70
N ASP A 318 5.51 5.64 -3.96
CA ASP A 318 6.38 6.73 -4.43
C ASP A 318 7.80 6.67 -3.80
N PRO A 319 8.81 7.31 -4.42
CA PRO A 319 10.20 7.18 -3.96
C PRO A 319 10.48 7.65 -2.54
N VAL A 320 9.59 8.44 -1.92
CA VAL A 320 9.71 8.87 -0.52
C VAL A 320 9.37 7.72 0.42
N HIS A 321 8.50 6.79 0.05
CA HIS A 321 8.22 5.61 0.87
C HIS A 321 9.40 4.63 0.89
N ILE A 322 10.06 4.42 -0.25
CA ILE A 322 11.35 3.69 -0.31
C ILE A 322 12.44 4.37 0.52
N LEU A 323 12.45 5.70 0.60
CA LEU A 323 13.35 6.43 1.50
C LEU A 323 12.98 6.23 2.98
N ASP A 324 11.69 6.20 3.32
CA ASP A 324 11.20 5.95 4.68
C ASP A 324 11.57 4.54 5.18
N ILE A 325 11.41 3.51 4.34
CA ILE A 325 11.90 2.14 4.61
C ILE A 325 13.41 2.15 4.87
N ARG A 326 14.19 2.87 4.06
CA ARG A 326 15.66 2.97 4.21
C ARG A 326 16.07 3.70 5.49
N ILE A 327 15.35 4.74 5.89
CA ILE A 327 15.57 5.45 7.17
C ILE A 327 15.27 4.51 8.34
N HIS A 328 14.15 3.82 8.31
CA HIS A 328 13.72 2.89 9.36
C HIS A 328 14.68 1.69 9.52
N LEU A 329 15.14 1.09 8.41
CA LEU A 329 16.19 0.08 8.43
C LEU A 329 17.53 0.62 8.97
N ALA A 330 17.94 1.85 8.60
CA ALA A 330 19.16 2.47 9.10
C ALA A 330 19.09 2.83 10.60
N LEU A 331 17.89 3.06 11.14
CA LEU A 331 17.62 3.23 12.56
C LEU A 331 17.45 1.90 13.32
N GLY A 332 17.49 0.75 12.62
CA GLY A 332 17.28 -0.56 13.21
C GLY A 332 15.86 -0.79 13.76
N ARG A 333 14.83 -0.16 13.17
CA ARG A 333 13.41 -0.30 13.56
C ARG A 333 12.58 -0.46 12.28
N PRO A 334 12.10 -1.67 11.90
CA PRO A 334 11.45 -1.89 10.60
C PRO A 334 10.12 -1.12 10.47
N LEU A 335 9.79 -0.69 9.24
CA LEU A 335 8.63 0.17 8.99
C LEU A 335 7.29 -0.54 9.30
N LEU A 336 7.17 -1.84 9.03
CA LEU A 336 6.01 -2.65 9.46
C LEU A 336 5.76 -2.56 10.98
N GLY A 337 6.83 -2.47 11.78
CA GLY A 337 6.73 -2.30 13.23
C GLY A 337 6.07 -0.97 13.62
N ARG A 338 6.43 0.13 12.94
CA ARG A 338 5.80 1.44 13.14
C ARG A 338 4.30 1.39 12.78
N PHE A 339 3.96 0.81 11.62
CA PHE A 339 2.57 0.62 11.19
C PHE A 339 1.75 -0.18 12.21
N LEU A 340 2.31 -1.27 12.75
CA LEU A 340 1.63 -2.10 13.75
C LEU A 340 1.47 -1.39 15.10
N GLN A 341 2.42 -0.54 15.48
CA GLN A 341 2.32 0.30 16.68
C GLN A 341 1.22 1.36 16.53
N ASP A 342 1.17 2.05 15.39
CA ASP A 342 0.13 3.02 15.05
C ASP A 342 -1.25 2.36 14.96
N ALA A 343 -1.35 1.18 14.32
CA ALA A 343 -2.59 0.42 14.24
C ALA A 343 -3.05 -0.10 15.61
N SER A 344 -2.13 -0.44 16.52
CA SER A 344 -2.46 -0.79 17.92
C SER A 344 -2.96 0.43 18.71
N ALA A 345 -2.41 1.62 18.47
CA ALA A 345 -2.92 2.87 19.01
C ALA A 345 -4.33 3.19 18.47
N ALA A 346 -4.55 3.03 17.16
CA ALA A 346 -5.84 3.20 16.51
C ALA A 346 -6.91 2.20 16.99
N LEU A 347 -6.56 0.91 17.11
CA LEU A 347 -7.41 -0.11 17.72
C LEU A 347 -7.77 0.23 19.16
N SER A 348 -6.83 0.81 19.90
CA SER A 348 -7.06 1.26 21.28
C SER A 348 -7.95 2.51 21.37
N PHE A 349 -8.04 3.32 20.32
CA PHE A 349 -9.03 4.39 20.18
C PHE A 349 -10.42 3.81 19.83
N LEU A 350 -10.50 2.90 18.85
CA LEU A 350 -11.74 2.20 18.47
C LEU A 350 -12.37 1.48 19.68
N ALA A 351 -11.58 0.74 20.46
CA ALA A 351 -12.02 0.00 21.63
C ALA A 351 -12.49 0.87 22.82
N ARG A 352 -12.41 2.21 22.73
CA ARG A 352 -12.92 3.16 23.72
C ARG A 352 -14.11 3.99 23.22
N ARG A 353 -14.62 3.69 22.03
CA ARG A 353 -15.82 4.34 21.46
C ARG A 353 -17.07 3.82 22.16
N PRO A 354 -17.98 4.67 22.69
CA PRO A 354 -19.20 4.21 23.33
C PRO A 354 -20.15 3.43 22.39
N GLU A 355 -20.04 3.65 21.08
CA GLU A 355 -20.75 2.90 20.05
C GLU A 355 -20.14 1.52 19.73
N VAL A 356 -19.00 1.16 20.34
CA VAL A 356 -18.27 -0.10 20.09
C VAL A 356 -18.30 -1.02 21.30
N ASP A 357 -18.64 -2.29 21.05
CA ASP A 357 -18.42 -3.37 21.99
C ASP A 357 -16.96 -3.86 21.90
N ALA A 358 -16.15 -3.48 22.89
CA ALA A 358 -14.75 -3.85 22.99
C ALA A 358 -14.49 -5.37 23.17
N THR A 359 -15.52 -6.18 23.42
CA THR A 359 -15.40 -7.65 23.44
C THR A 359 -15.47 -8.25 22.03
N ARG A 360 -16.17 -7.59 21.10
CA ARG A 360 -16.43 -8.01 19.71
C ARG A 360 -15.59 -7.21 18.71
N LEU A 361 -14.27 -7.23 18.92
CA LEU A 361 -13.30 -6.55 18.04
C LEU A 361 -12.78 -7.47 16.92
N GLY A 362 -12.69 -6.95 15.71
CA GLY A 362 -12.10 -7.61 14.53
C GLY A 362 -11.05 -6.76 13.83
N ALA A 363 -10.34 -7.37 12.88
CA ALA A 363 -9.43 -6.68 11.95
C ALA A 363 -9.70 -7.11 10.50
N SER A 364 -9.50 -6.20 9.55
CA SER A 364 -9.68 -6.48 8.12
C SER A 364 -8.66 -5.71 7.30
N GLY A 365 -8.30 -6.22 6.13
CA GLY A 365 -7.48 -5.47 5.18
C GLY A 365 -7.08 -6.26 3.96
N VAL A 366 -6.56 -5.56 2.94
CA VAL A 366 -6.13 -6.15 1.67
C VAL A 366 -4.66 -5.85 1.37
N SER A 367 -3.93 -6.81 0.79
CA SER A 367 -2.50 -6.70 0.47
C SER A 367 -1.67 -6.34 1.73
N LEU A 368 -0.86 -5.28 1.71
CA LEU A 368 -0.17 -4.72 2.91
C LEU A 368 -1.13 -4.56 4.10
N GLY A 369 -2.36 -4.10 3.88
CA GLY A 369 -3.38 -3.97 4.93
C GLY A 369 -3.82 -5.30 5.51
N GLY A 370 -3.90 -6.35 4.68
CA GLY A 370 -4.18 -7.71 5.13
C GLY A 370 -3.02 -8.33 5.91
N VAL A 371 -1.77 -8.04 5.51
CA VAL A 371 -0.57 -8.41 6.29
C VAL A 371 -0.59 -7.72 7.65
N LEU A 372 -0.82 -6.42 7.69
CA LEU A 372 -0.92 -5.66 8.94
C LEU A 372 -2.08 -6.17 9.81
N ALA A 373 -3.20 -6.57 9.22
CA ALA A 373 -4.33 -7.16 9.95
C ALA A 373 -3.97 -8.52 10.56
N LEU A 374 -3.27 -9.40 9.83
CA LEU A 374 -2.74 -10.67 10.35
C LEU A 374 -1.76 -10.44 11.50
N PHE A 375 -0.74 -9.60 11.29
CA PHE A 375 0.30 -9.32 12.29
C PHE A 375 -0.27 -8.65 13.54
N LEU A 376 -1.14 -7.64 13.40
CA LEU A 376 -1.80 -6.99 14.53
C LEU A 376 -2.66 -7.98 15.31
N THR A 377 -3.40 -8.86 14.61
CA THR A 377 -4.18 -9.91 15.25
C THR A 377 -3.28 -10.90 15.99
N ALA A 378 -2.20 -11.37 15.36
CA ALA A 378 -1.21 -12.26 15.98
C ALA A 378 -0.62 -11.67 17.27
N LEU A 379 -0.40 -10.36 17.31
CA LEU A 379 0.21 -9.62 18.43
C LEU A 379 -0.77 -9.16 19.53
N ASP A 380 -2.06 -9.01 19.20
CA ASP A 380 -3.08 -8.42 20.08
C ASP A 380 -4.27 -9.39 20.34
N PRO A 381 -4.46 -9.87 21.59
CA PRO A 381 -5.53 -10.79 21.94
C PRO A 381 -6.93 -10.15 22.06
N ARG A 382 -7.04 -8.81 21.91
CA ARG A 382 -8.34 -8.12 21.87
C ARG A 382 -9.10 -8.46 20.59
N ILE A 383 -8.41 -8.58 19.46
CA ILE A 383 -9.00 -8.97 18.17
C ILE A 383 -9.44 -10.45 18.24
N LYS A 384 -10.70 -10.72 17.88
CA LYS A 384 -11.36 -12.04 17.91
C LYS A 384 -11.50 -12.70 16.54
N ALA A 385 -11.51 -11.89 15.48
CA ALA A 385 -11.63 -12.33 14.09
C ALA A 385 -10.79 -11.46 13.17
N VAL A 386 -10.17 -12.06 12.14
CA VAL A 386 -9.44 -11.33 11.11
C VAL A 386 -9.79 -11.82 9.71
N ALA A 387 -10.02 -10.89 8.80
CA ALA A 387 -10.13 -11.11 7.36
C ALA A 387 -8.90 -10.53 6.65
N ALA A 388 -8.12 -11.39 6.00
CA ALA A 388 -6.87 -11.03 5.35
C ALA A 388 -6.93 -11.31 3.86
N SER A 389 -7.19 -10.26 3.08
CA SER A 389 -7.40 -10.37 1.64
C SER A 389 -6.11 -10.18 0.85
N ALA A 390 -5.85 -11.03 -0.15
CA ALA A 390 -4.67 -10.97 -1.02
C ALA A 390 -3.31 -10.83 -0.28
N ALA A 391 -3.23 -11.38 0.94
CA ALA A 391 -2.16 -11.10 1.91
C ALA A 391 -1.48 -12.35 2.51
N LEU A 392 -2.05 -13.55 2.36
CA LEU A 392 -1.36 -14.78 2.77
C LEU A 392 -0.26 -15.08 1.74
N GLN A 393 0.99 -14.99 2.17
CA GLN A 393 2.18 -15.22 1.35
C GLN A 393 3.23 -16.02 2.13
N ASN A 394 4.21 -16.58 1.43
CA ASN A 394 5.48 -17.03 1.98
C ASN A 394 6.57 -16.09 1.43
N GLN A 395 7.34 -15.47 2.32
CA GLN A 395 8.29 -14.41 1.98
C GLN A 395 9.58 -14.99 1.36
N ARG A 396 9.99 -16.21 1.73
CA ARG A 396 11.13 -16.89 1.07
C ARG A 396 10.83 -17.24 -0.38
N ASP A 397 9.63 -17.73 -0.66
CA ASP A 397 9.16 -18.03 -2.02
C ASP A 397 9.00 -16.76 -2.86
N LEU A 398 8.54 -15.65 -2.25
CA LEU A 398 8.50 -14.34 -2.90
C LEU A 398 9.90 -13.86 -3.29
N LEU A 399 10.87 -13.88 -2.36
CA LEU A 399 12.25 -13.46 -2.61
C LEU A 399 12.93 -14.24 -3.74
N ARG A 400 12.61 -15.53 -3.93
CA ARG A 400 13.11 -16.32 -5.07
C ARG A 400 12.46 -15.97 -6.42
N ARG A 401 11.32 -15.28 -6.42
CA ARG A 401 10.53 -14.92 -7.61
C ARG A 401 10.64 -13.46 -8.02
N LEU A 402 11.08 -12.57 -7.13
CA LEU A 402 11.33 -11.18 -7.47
C LEU A 402 12.36 -11.07 -8.62
N PRO A 403 12.08 -10.30 -9.68
CA PRO A 403 13.07 -10.06 -10.73
C PRO A 403 14.23 -9.22 -10.17
N PRO A 404 15.48 -9.39 -10.66
CA PRO A 404 16.64 -8.58 -10.24
C PRO A 404 16.53 -7.06 -10.48
N THR A 405 15.42 -6.60 -11.07
CA THR A 405 15.08 -5.22 -11.39
C THR A 405 13.88 -4.67 -10.59
N ALA A 406 13.30 -5.45 -9.67
CA ALA A 406 12.45 -4.89 -8.63
C ALA A 406 13.29 -3.99 -7.70
N ASP A 407 12.68 -2.98 -7.07
CA ASP A 407 13.31 -2.38 -5.88
C ASP A 407 13.28 -3.47 -4.79
N PRO A 408 14.44 -3.91 -4.25
CA PRO A 408 14.48 -5.06 -3.35
C PRO A 408 14.07 -4.71 -1.92
N LEU A 409 13.75 -3.44 -1.63
CA LEU A 409 13.27 -3.01 -0.32
C LEU A 409 11.76 -2.80 -0.29
N THR A 410 11.16 -3.40 0.72
CA THR A 410 9.74 -3.38 1.04
C THR A 410 9.58 -3.14 2.54
N GLU A 411 8.40 -2.71 2.96
CA GLU A 411 8.05 -2.53 4.38
C GLU A 411 8.14 -3.86 5.16
N PHE A 412 8.03 -4.98 4.44
CA PHE A 412 8.18 -6.36 4.94
C PHE A 412 9.63 -6.76 5.27
N ASP A 413 10.63 -5.96 4.90
CA ASP A 413 12.03 -6.24 5.22
C ASP A 413 12.34 -5.98 6.70
N ILE A 414 12.30 -7.07 7.47
CA ILE A 414 12.56 -7.09 8.91
C ILE A 414 13.87 -7.85 9.16
N PRO A 415 14.94 -7.20 9.66
CA PRO A 415 16.22 -7.84 9.93
C PRO A 415 16.08 -9.07 10.83
N GLY A 416 16.60 -10.22 10.38
CA GLY A 416 16.52 -11.48 11.13
C GLY A 416 15.14 -12.14 11.18
N PHE A 417 14.10 -11.62 10.51
CA PHE A 417 12.77 -12.23 10.53
C PHE A 417 12.78 -13.65 9.97
N LEU A 418 13.38 -13.86 8.79
CA LEU A 418 13.37 -15.16 8.10
C LEU A 418 14.20 -16.28 8.75
N THR A 419 14.84 -16.04 9.91
CA THR A 419 15.38 -17.11 10.77
C THR A 419 14.42 -17.51 11.90
N HIS A 420 13.45 -16.67 12.23
CA HIS A 420 12.49 -16.89 13.31
C HIS A 420 11.10 -17.24 12.78
N PHE A 421 10.63 -16.55 11.73
CA PHE A 421 9.30 -16.63 11.17
C PHE A 421 9.33 -16.61 9.63
N ASP A 422 8.29 -17.16 9.02
CA ASP A 422 7.76 -16.72 7.74
C ASP A 422 6.35 -16.13 7.94
N PHE A 423 5.73 -15.62 6.87
CA PHE A 423 4.43 -14.94 6.97
C PHE A 423 3.28 -15.91 7.34
N GLU A 424 3.37 -17.19 6.96
CA GLU A 424 2.43 -18.21 7.43
C GLU A 424 2.54 -18.54 8.93
N ASP A 425 3.73 -18.41 9.52
CA ASP A 425 3.93 -18.70 10.94
C ASP A 425 3.27 -17.60 11.79
N VAL A 426 3.41 -16.33 11.39
CA VAL A 426 2.70 -15.21 12.03
C VAL A 426 1.17 -15.36 11.87
N ALA A 427 0.70 -15.82 10.71
CA ALA A 427 -0.71 -16.14 10.51
C ALA A 427 -1.20 -17.31 11.40
N ALA A 428 -0.33 -18.27 11.74
CA ALA A 428 -0.66 -19.35 12.67
C ALA A 428 -0.88 -18.85 14.11
N LEU A 429 -0.15 -17.81 14.56
CA LEU A 429 -0.33 -17.17 15.89
C LEU A 429 -1.70 -16.46 16.08
N VAL A 430 -2.53 -16.41 15.03
CA VAL A 430 -3.95 -16.03 15.14
C VAL A 430 -4.75 -17.14 15.85
N ALA A 431 -4.41 -18.41 15.62
CA ALA A 431 -5.14 -19.55 16.19
C ALA A 431 -5.13 -19.54 17.73
N PRO A 432 -6.24 -19.94 18.40
CA PRO A 432 -7.46 -20.55 17.85
C PRO A 432 -8.62 -19.55 17.64
N ARG A 433 -8.33 -18.31 17.20
CA ARG A 433 -9.35 -17.29 16.86
C ARG A 433 -9.85 -17.45 15.41
N HIS A 434 -10.78 -16.60 14.97
CA HIS A 434 -11.31 -16.70 13.61
C HIS A 434 -10.38 -16.05 12.58
N LEU A 435 -10.09 -16.76 11.49
CA LEU A 435 -9.21 -16.33 10.41
C LEU A 435 -9.86 -16.66 9.05
N LEU A 436 -10.16 -15.63 8.26
CA LEU A 436 -10.53 -15.74 6.86
C LEU A 436 -9.40 -15.26 5.95
N ILE A 437 -9.09 -16.08 4.96
CA ILE A 437 -8.19 -15.78 3.84
C ILE A 437 -9.06 -15.61 2.59
N ASP A 438 -8.97 -14.48 1.92
CA ASP A 438 -9.79 -14.11 0.75
C ASP A 438 -8.88 -13.67 -0.40
N LEU A 439 -8.88 -14.39 -1.52
CA LEU A 439 -7.91 -14.15 -2.59
C LEU A 439 -8.29 -14.82 -3.91
N ASP A 440 -7.53 -14.51 -4.96
CA ASP A 440 -7.58 -15.17 -6.26
C ASP A 440 -6.39 -16.13 -6.43
N PRO A 441 -6.60 -17.41 -6.82
CA PRO A 441 -5.51 -18.34 -7.13
C PRO A 441 -4.56 -17.92 -8.27
N SER A 442 -4.96 -16.98 -9.11
CA SER A 442 -4.14 -16.35 -10.16
C SER A 442 -3.34 -15.13 -9.66
N ASP A 443 -3.70 -14.55 -8.49
CA ASP A 443 -2.79 -13.69 -7.75
C ASP A 443 -1.68 -14.58 -7.16
N GLN A 444 -0.51 -14.53 -7.80
CA GLN A 444 0.54 -15.55 -7.70
C GLN A 444 1.21 -15.69 -6.32
N ARG A 445 0.70 -14.95 -5.32
CA ARG A 445 1.03 -15.01 -3.90
C ARG A 445 0.42 -16.22 -3.20
N LEU A 446 -0.53 -16.94 -3.82
CA LEU A 446 -1.16 -18.11 -3.20
C LEU A 446 -0.24 -19.35 -3.19
N TYR A 447 0.71 -19.39 -2.25
CA TYR A 447 1.54 -20.56 -2.00
C TYR A 447 0.73 -21.65 -1.26
N ARG A 448 0.79 -22.90 -1.75
CA ARG A 448 0.08 -24.04 -1.12
C ARG A 448 0.61 -24.40 0.27
N SER A 449 1.86 -24.03 0.58
CA SER A 449 2.56 -24.26 1.84
C SER A 449 1.88 -23.53 3.02
N PRO A 450 1.75 -22.18 3.01
CA PRO A 450 0.96 -21.42 3.98
C PRO A 450 -0.40 -22.01 4.35
N TRP A 451 -1.24 -22.33 3.35
CA TRP A 451 -2.57 -22.87 3.62
C TRP A 451 -2.52 -24.24 4.31
N THR A 452 -1.64 -25.13 3.83
CA THR A 452 -1.42 -26.46 4.46
C THR A 452 -0.87 -26.35 5.88
N HIS A 453 -0.05 -25.34 6.18
CA HIS A 453 0.41 -25.06 7.54
C HIS A 453 -0.74 -24.62 8.45
N LEU A 454 -1.53 -23.63 8.02
CA LEU A 454 -2.68 -23.13 8.78
C LEU A 454 -3.71 -24.24 9.03
N GLU A 455 -4.07 -25.03 8.01
CA GLU A 455 -4.97 -26.18 8.20
C GLU A 455 -4.46 -27.14 9.28
N ARG A 456 -3.16 -27.48 9.26
CA ARG A 456 -2.53 -28.37 10.23
C ARG A 456 -2.65 -27.82 11.65
N VAL A 457 -2.33 -26.54 11.86
CA VAL A 457 -2.44 -25.87 13.16
C VAL A 457 -3.89 -25.88 13.66
N TYR A 458 -4.84 -25.36 12.88
CA TYR A 458 -6.24 -25.24 13.29
C TYR A 458 -6.94 -26.61 13.49
N ARG A 459 -6.53 -27.63 12.74
CA ARG A 459 -7.04 -29.01 12.88
C ARG A 459 -6.52 -29.67 14.16
N THR A 460 -5.22 -29.56 14.47
CA THR A 460 -4.64 -30.11 15.71
C THR A 460 -5.18 -29.42 16.95
N LEU A 461 -5.39 -28.11 16.92
CA LEU A 461 -6.00 -27.33 18.01
C LEU A 461 -7.53 -27.55 18.17
N GLY A 462 -8.13 -28.51 17.46
CA GLY A 462 -9.55 -28.84 17.60
C GLY A 462 -10.51 -27.71 17.21
N ARG A 463 -10.08 -26.79 16.33
CA ARG A 463 -10.84 -25.61 15.90
C ARG A 463 -10.84 -25.40 14.36
N PRO A 464 -10.91 -26.44 13.50
CA PRO A 464 -10.80 -26.27 12.05
C PRO A 464 -11.86 -25.35 11.44
N LYS A 465 -13.06 -25.27 12.03
CA LYS A 465 -14.14 -24.37 11.58
C LYS A 465 -13.87 -22.87 11.85
N ARG A 466 -12.80 -22.51 12.56
CA ARG A 466 -12.39 -21.10 12.77
C ARG A 466 -11.44 -20.60 11.68
N LEU A 467 -10.90 -21.49 10.84
CA LEU A 467 -10.17 -21.14 9.62
C LEU A 467 -11.15 -21.14 8.43
N THR A 468 -11.04 -20.18 7.53
CA THR A 468 -11.90 -20.04 6.35
C THR A 468 -11.06 -19.62 5.14
N LEU A 469 -11.33 -20.22 3.98
CA LEU A 469 -10.78 -19.82 2.68
C LEU A 469 -11.93 -19.39 1.77
N HIS A 470 -11.82 -18.20 1.20
CA HIS A 470 -12.64 -17.73 0.10
C HIS A 470 -11.76 -17.54 -1.14
N LEU A 471 -12.21 -18.11 -2.27
CA LEU A 471 -11.52 -18.02 -3.56
C LEU A 471 -12.42 -17.27 -4.55
N HIS A 472 -11.86 -16.28 -5.24
CA HIS A 472 -12.55 -15.52 -6.28
C HIS A 472 -11.69 -15.35 -7.55
N ASP A 473 -12.32 -14.89 -8.64
CA ASP A 473 -11.72 -14.63 -9.97
C ASP A 473 -11.42 -13.13 -10.17
N GLY A 474 -10.88 -12.50 -9.12
CA GLY A 474 -10.84 -11.05 -9.00
C GLY A 474 -9.51 -10.35 -9.31
N GLY A 475 -8.44 -11.11 -9.52
CA GLY A 475 -7.07 -10.63 -9.41
C GLY A 475 -6.71 -10.22 -7.97
N HIS A 476 -5.67 -9.39 -7.84
CA HIS A 476 -5.18 -8.85 -6.58
C HIS A 476 -6.16 -7.80 -5.99
N ARG A 477 -7.28 -8.25 -5.44
CA ARG A 477 -8.31 -7.46 -4.74
C ARG A 477 -8.93 -8.24 -3.59
N GLN A 478 -9.83 -7.61 -2.83
CA GLN A 478 -10.68 -8.32 -1.86
C GLN A 478 -12.11 -8.54 -2.36
N SER A 479 -12.78 -9.57 -1.85
CA SER A 479 -14.23 -9.77 -1.99
C SER A 479 -14.99 -9.06 -0.86
N ALA A 480 -15.07 -7.72 -0.94
CA ALA A 480 -15.61 -6.88 0.12
C ALA A 480 -16.98 -7.32 0.70
N PRO A 481 -17.99 -7.74 -0.09
CA PRO A 481 -19.26 -8.23 0.45
C PRO A 481 -19.12 -9.54 1.24
N VAL A 482 -18.29 -10.48 0.77
CA VAL A 482 -18.09 -11.78 1.45
C VAL A 482 -17.32 -11.58 2.75
N VAL A 483 -16.28 -10.73 2.73
CA VAL A 483 -15.52 -10.31 3.91
C VAL A 483 -16.46 -9.65 4.94
N ALA A 484 -17.36 -8.77 4.50
CA ALA A 484 -18.29 -8.07 5.39
C ALA A 484 -19.33 -9.00 6.01
N VAL A 485 -19.95 -9.90 5.23
CA VAL A 485 -20.88 -10.92 5.74
C VAL A 485 -20.20 -11.82 6.78
N TRP A 486 -19.05 -12.42 6.43
CA TRP A 486 -18.32 -13.32 7.33
C TRP A 486 -17.91 -12.62 8.63
N MET A 487 -17.35 -11.42 8.55
CA MET A 487 -16.92 -10.66 9.73
C MET A 487 -18.10 -10.32 10.63
N ALA A 488 -19.24 -9.93 10.06
CA ALA A 488 -20.44 -9.61 10.81
C ALA A 488 -21.06 -10.87 11.46
N GLU A 489 -21.09 -12.01 10.77
CA GLU A 489 -21.54 -13.28 11.35
C GLU A 489 -20.65 -13.75 12.49
N VAL A 490 -19.33 -13.75 12.28
CA VAL A 490 -18.36 -14.19 13.29
C VAL A 490 -18.40 -13.28 14.53
N LEU A 491 -18.40 -11.95 14.37
CA LEU A 491 -18.40 -11.05 15.52
C LEU A 491 -19.76 -10.96 16.21
N ARG A 492 -20.90 -11.19 15.52
CA ARG A 492 -22.21 -11.35 16.20
C ARG A 492 -22.26 -12.63 17.04
N ASN A 493 -21.67 -13.72 16.54
CA ASN A 493 -21.66 -15.02 17.22
C ASN A 493 -20.47 -15.22 18.18
N ALA A 494 -19.58 -14.25 18.28
CA ALA A 494 -18.49 -14.22 19.26
C ALA A 494 -19.07 -14.02 20.67
N SER A 495 -19.48 -15.13 21.30
CA SER A 495 -19.81 -15.17 22.71
C SER A 495 -18.63 -14.67 23.56
N PRO A 496 -18.87 -14.14 24.76
CA PRO A 496 -17.82 -13.92 25.76
C PRO A 496 -17.32 -15.26 26.32
N GLU A 497 -16.73 -16.11 25.47
CA GLU A 497 -15.81 -17.15 25.93
C GLU A 497 -14.74 -16.47 26.78
N THR A 498 -14.46 -17.03 27.96
CA THR A 498 -13.62 -16.43 29.00
C THR A 498 -12.33 -15.87 28.41
N ALA A 499 -12.06 -14.59 28.66
CA ALA A 499 -10.74 -14.04 28.42
C ALA A 499 -9.69 -14.92 29.14
N PRO A 500 -8.51 -15.17 28.54
CA PRO A 500 -7.42 -15.79 29.28
C PRO A 500 -7.14 -14.94 30.52
N PRO A 501 -6.75 -15.56 31.65
CA PRO A 501 -6.48 -14.82 32.87
C PRO A 501 -5.43 -13.73 32.63
N PRO A 502 -5.54 -12.56 33.26
CA PRO A 502 -4.55 -11.51 33.11
C PRO A 502 -3.19 -11.99 33.62
N GLY A 503 -2.19 -11.99 32.73
CA GLY A 503 -0.77 -12.07 33.06
C GLY A 503 -0.13 -10.68 33.14
#